data_AF-G4ZVM2-F1
#
_entry.id   AF-G4ZVM2-F1
#
_cell.length_a   1.000
_cell.length_b   1.000
_cell.length_c   1.000
_cell.angle_alpha   90.00
_cell.angle_beta   90.00
_cell.angle_gamma   90.00
#
_symmetry.space_group_name_H-M   'P 1'
#
loop_
_entity.id
_entity.type
_entity.pdbx_description
1 polymer ?
#
loop_
_entity_poly.entity_id
_entity_poly.type
_entity_poly.pdbx_seq_one_letter_code
_entity_poly.pdbx_strand_id
1 'polypeptide(L)'
;WTDDSLQQKFCDRALMLSDTSDADLGMITDTVVVTHSMAGVVMSMALATGKCSFGEGASWVALSSPIQGSLAADHLQDFCTGGKSDFVAGMMEIIGKCPMPASHQSLMYYKGKYASKKLNAAYELAQEVYRGNVSAAMCSDNPHGIFSVYQAFMLISAKRVPHKSPEKNDGLGEFQSCVMGLDESKFGKHYKDTFYTFSTSKLQIVYRPELNHADTVFLTGDGYFKDSQKPVKWFKCLL
;
A
#
# COMPACT_ATOMS: atom_id res chain seq x y z
N TRP A 1 10.41 -6.25 0.66
CA TRP A 1 10.58 -4.78 0.63
C TRP A 1 11.74 -4.27 1.47
N THR A 2 12.20 -5.03 2.47
CA THR A 2 13.41 -4.72 3.26
C THR A 2 14.73 -5.11 2.59
N ASP A 3 14.70 -5.54 1.32
CA ASP A 3 15.88 -5.94 0.56
C ASP A 3 16.57 -4.72 -0.05
N ASP A 4 17.87 -4.61 0.16
CA ASP A 4 18.68 -3.45 -0.22
C ASP A 4 18.76 -3.27 -1.75
N SER A 5 18.93 -4.38 -2.48
CA SER A 5 18.99 -4.36 -3.95
C SER A 5 17.65 -3.96 -4.57
N LEU A 6 16.53 -4.44 -4.00
CA LEU A 6 15.20 -4.05 -4.44
C LEU A 6 14.93 -2.56 -4.23
N GLN A 7 15.36 -2.01 -3.10
CA GLN A 7 15.25 -0.58 -2.81
C GLN A 7 16.07 0.25 -3.80
N GLN A 8 17.32 -0.15 -4.07
CA GLN A 8 18.17 0.51 -5.06
C GLN A 8 17.53 0.50 -6.45
N LYS A 9 16.99 -0.65 -6.90
CA LYS A 9 16.33 -0.76 -8.20
C LYS A 9 15.14 0.19 -8.37
N PHE A 10 14.39 0.46 -7.30
CA PHE A 10 13.29 1.42 -7.33
C PHE A 10 13.81 2.84 -7.53
N CYS A 11 14.86 3.22 -6.79
CA CYS A 11 15.51 4.52 -6.92
C CYS A 11 16.13 4.72 -8.30
N ASP A 12 16.95 3.77 -8.76
CA ASP A 12 17.60 3.83 -10.08
C ASP A 12 16.56 4.03 -11.19
N ARG A 13 15.44 3.30 -11.10
CA ARG A 13 14.37 3.41 -12.10
C ARG A 13 13.71 4.79 -12.08
N ALA A 14 13.49 5.37 -10.90
CA ALA A 14 12.87 6.69 -10.77
C ALA A 14 13.81 7.81 -11.23
N LEU A 15 15.10 7.73 -10.91
CA LEU A 15 16.12 8.70 -11.32
C LEU A 15 16.27 8.79 -12.84
N MET A 16 16.03 7.69 -13.57
CA MET A 16 16.11 7.67 -15.04
C MET A 16 14.87 8.27 -15.74
N LEU A 17 13.80 8.67 -15.03
CA LEU A 17 12.56 9.13 -15.66
C LEU A 17 12.56 10.62 -16.01
N SER A 18 13.43 11.41 -15.40
CA SER A 18 13.58 12.83 -15.68
C SER A 18 15.04 13.20 -15.88
N ASP A 19 15.32 13.93 -16.95
CA ASP A 19 16.66 14.46 -17.24
C ASP A 19 17.11 15.53 -16.23
N THR A 20 16.20 16.06 -15.40
CA THR A 20 16.52 17.00 -14.33
C THR A 20 16.96 16.32 -13.04
N SER A 21 16.81 14.99 -12.92
CA SER A 21 17.20 14.24 -11.74
C SER A 21 18.72 14.20 -11.59
N ASP A 22 19.19 14.25 -10.34
CA ASP A 22 20.61 14.17 -10.02
C ASP A 22 20.96 12.74 -9.58
N ALA A 23 21.56 11.98 -10.50
CA ALA A 23 21.96 10.60 -10.24
C ALA A 23 23.11 10.49 -9.23
N ASP A 24 24.00 11.48 -9.16
CA ASP A 24 25.15 11.47 -8.27
C ASP A 24 24.72 11.71 -6.81
N LEU A 25 23.72 12.57 -6.62
CA LEU A 25 23.10 12.83 -5.31
C LEU A 25 21.93 11.88 -5.00
N GLY A 26 21.51 11.04 -5.94
CA GLY A 26 20.32 10.20 -5.81
C GLY A 26 19.03 11.01 -5.61
N MET A 27 18.92 12.20 -6.22
CA MET A 27 17.78 13.09 -6.07
C MET A 27 16.84 12.99 -7.27
N ILE A 28 15.62 12.50 -7.02
CA ILE A 28 14.55 12.40 -8.02
C ILE A 28 13.84 13.75 -8.10
N THR A 29 13.76 14.34 -9.28
CA THR A 29 13.08 15.63 -9.55
C THR A 29 12.08 15.48 -10.70
N ASP A 30 11.12 16.42 -10.78
CA ASP A 30 10.12 16.51 -11.86
C ASP A 30 9.43 15.18 -12.22
N THR A 31 9.24 14.31 -11.23
CA THR A 31 8.74 12.94 -11.42
C THR A 31 7.62 12.63 -10.44
N VAL A 32 6.49 12.14 -10.96
CA VAL A 32 5.42 11.57 -10.14
C VAL A 32 5.67 10.07 -9.96
N VAL A 33 6.11 9.67 -8.77
CA VAL A 33 6.23 8.25 -8.42
C VAL A 33 4.88 7.74 -7.95
N VAL A 34 4.39 6.68 -8.57
CA VAL A 34 3.13 6.01 -8.17
C VAL A 34 3.44 4.60 -7.69
N THR A 35 3.07 4.28 -6.46
CA THR A 35 3.30 2.96 -5.87
C THR A 35 2.00 2.30 -5.48
N HIS A 36 1.84 1.00 -5.75
CA HIS A 36 0.72 0.20 -5.28
C HIS A 36 1.18 -0.91 -4.32
N SER A 37 0.39 -1.16 -3.27
CA SER A 37 0.59 -2.29 -2.36
C SER A 37 2.01 -2.29 -1.78
N MET A 38 2.71 -3.44 -1.85
CA MET A 38 4.08 -3.58 -1.35
C MET A 38 5.07 -2.57 -1.96
N ALA A 39 4.82 -2.02 -3.15
CA ALA A 39 5.70 -1.00 -3.74
C ALA A 39 5.82 0.25 -2.85
N GLY A 40 4.78 0.59 -2.08
CA GLY A 40 4.81 1.73 -1.17
C GLY A 40 5.81 1.56 -0.04
N VAL A 41 5.83 0.39 0.62
CA VAL A 41 6.82 0.09 1.66
C VAL A 41 8.24 -0.11 1.10
N VAL A 42 8.38 -0.51 -0.17
CA VAL A 42 9.69 -0.50 -0.84
C VAL A 42 10.20 0.94 -0.99
N MET A 43 9.37 1.84 -1.53
CA MET A 43 9.74 3.24 -1.73
C MET A 43 10.02 3.94 -0.39
N SER A 44 9.18 3.72 0.63
CA SER A 44 9.43 4.19 2.00
C SER A 44 10.83 3.81 2.48
N MET A 45 11.24 2.56 2.32
CA MET A 45 12.56 2.12 2.80
C MET A 45 13.71 2.60 1.92
N ALA A 46 13.51 2.72 0.62
CA ALA A 46 14.52 3.26 -0.28
C ALA A 46 14.89 4.70 0.11
N LEU A 47 13.88 5.51 0.41
CA LEU A 47 14.07 6.85 0.95
C LEU A 47 14.67 6.82 2.37
N ALA A 48 14.16 5.96 3.26
CA ALA A 48 14.63 5.89 4.66
C ALA A 48 16.10 5.48 4.78
N THR A 49 16.59 4.67 3.85
CA THR A 49 17.98 4.20 3.82
C THR A 49 18.88 5.06 2.95
N GLY A 50 18.37 6.18 2.42
CA GLY A 50 19.14 7.13 1.62
C GLY A 50 19.54 6.61 0.24
N LYS A 51 18.82 5.64 -0.31
CA LYS A 51 19.04 5.16 -1.69
C LYS A 51 18.68 6.22 -2.72
N CYS A 52 17.68 7.03 -2.40
CA CYS A 52 17.33 8.23 -3.13
C CYS A 52 16.54 9.20 -2.24
N SER A 53 16.26 10.38 -2.75
CA SER A 53 15.43 11.41 -2.13
C SER A 53 14.53 12.08 -3.18
N PHE A 54 13.47 12.76 -2.73
CA PHE A 54 12.63 13.59 -3.61
C PHE A 54 13.10 15.05 -3.54
N GLY A 55 13.44 15.62 -4.69
CA GLY A 55 13.77 17.02 -4.90
C GLY A 55 12.60 17.83 -5.47
N GLU A 56 12.92 18.96 -6.10
CA GLU A 56 11.91 19.85 -6.68
C GLU A 56 11.11 19.16 -7.80
N GLY A 57 9.81 19.46 -7.88
CA GLY A 57 8.90 18.89 -8.88
C GLY A 57 8.58 17.40 -8.70
N ALA A 58 9.23 16.69 -7.78
CA ALA A 58 8.91 15.30 -7.49
C ALA A 58 7.73 15.17 -6.51
N SER A 59 6.90 14.16 -6.75
CA SER A 59 5.79 13.82 -5.87
C SER A 59 5.60 12.31 -5.77
N TRP A 60 4.95 11.88 -4.69
CA TRP A 60 4.68 10.46 -4.45
C TRP A 60 3.20 10.21 -4.18
N VAL A 61 2.60 9.38 -5.04
CA VAL A 61 1.23 8.87 -4.91
C VAL A 61 1.26 7.42 -4.43
N ALA A 62 0.72 7.17 -3.24
CA ALA A 62 0.67 5.86 -2.61
C ALA A 62 -0.73 5.23 -2.69
N LEU A 63 -0.83 4.03 -3.25
CA LEU A 63 -2.09 3.31 -3.47
C LEU A 63 -2.10 2.04 -2.62
N SER A 64 -2.93 2.00 -1.58
CA SER A 64 -3.13 0.81 -0.72
C SER A 64 -1.82 0.22 -0.16
N SER A 65 -0.91 1.10 0.25
CA SER A 65 0.40 0.70 0.77
C SER A 65 0.27 0.09 2.17
N PRO A 66 0.77 -1.13 2.45
CA PRO A 66 0.62 -1.76 3.75
C PRO A 66 1.70 -1.27 4.72
N ILE A 67 1.62 -0.01 5.17
CA ILE A 67 2.62 0.67 6.02
C ILE A 67 2.73 0.06 7.44
N GLN A 68 1.81 -0.85 7.81
CA GLN A 68 1.93 -1.72 8.99
C GLN A 68 1.92 -3.22 8.66
N GLY A 69 2.11 -3.59 7.39
CA GLY A 69 2.00 -4.97 6.93
C GLY A 69 0.56 -5.41 6.68
N SER A 70 0.38 -6.72 6.52
CA SER A 70 -0.90 -7.33 6.17
C SER A 70 -1.17 -8.56 7.04
N LEU A 71 -2.35 -8.59 7.66
CA LEU A 71 -2.82 -9.77 8.41
C LEU A 71 -3.04 -10.98 7.50
N ALA A 72 -3.13 -10.79 6.17
CA ALA A 72 -3.15 -11.90 5.23
C ALA A 72 -1.82 -12.67 5.25
N ALA A 73 -0.69 -11.98 5.47
CA ALA A 73 0.62 -12.61 5.63
C ALA A 73 0.66 -13.45 6.93
N ASP A 74 0.21 -12.88 8.05
CA ASP A 74 0.10 -13.60 9.33
C ASP A 74 -0.80 -14.84 9.21
N HIS A 75 -1.96 -14.70 8.55
CA HIS A 75 -2.89 -15.81 8.32
C HIS A 75 -2.27 -16.93 7.46
N LEU A 76 -1.53 -16.57 6.42
CA LEU A 76 -0.82 -17.54 5.58
C LEU A 76 0.31 -18.23 6.35
N GLN A 77 0.98 -17.51 7.26
CA GLN A 77 2.01 -18.06 8.12
C GLN A 77 1.45 -19.01 9.19
N ASP A 78 0.30 -18.68 9.78
CA ASP A 78 -0.47 -19.59 10.66
C ASP A 78 -0.83 -20.88 9.92
N PHE A 79 -1.26 -20.78 8.65
CA PHE A 79 -1.55 -21.94 7.82
C PHE A 79 -0.30 -22.81 7.60
N CYS A 80 0.84 -22.22 7.23
CA CYS A 80 2.08 -22.96 6.98
C CYS A 80 2.72 -23.57 8.24
N THR A 81 2.39 -23.09 9.44
CA THR A 81 2.97 -23.59 10.71
C THR A 81 2.01 -24.44 11.55
N GLY A 82 0.70 -24.29 11.33
CA GLY A 82 -0.35 -24.80 12.21
C GLY A 82 -1.09 -26.06 11.75
N GLY A 83 -0.85 -26.57 10.54
CA GLY A 83 -1.33 -27.89 10.10
C GLY A 83 -2.83 -28.18 10.32
N LYS A 84 -3.74 -27.22 10.15
CA LYS A 84 -5.19 -27.47 10.27
C LYS A 84 -5.87 -27.70 8.93
N SER A 85 -6.61 -28.80 8.85
CA SER A 85 -7.22 -29.46 7.70
C SER A 85 -8.56 -28.88 7.22
N ASP A 86 -8.94 -27.65 7.57
CA ASP A 86 -10.23 -27.09 7.14
C ASP A 86 -10.12 -26.45 5.75
N PHE A 87 -9.86 -27.32 4.79
CA PHE A 87 -9.95 -27.06 3.36
C PHE A 87 -11.43 -27.06 2.95
N VAL A 88 -11.94 -25.89 2.58
CA VAL A 88 -13.05 -25.82 1.63
C VAL A 88 -12.46 -25.35 0.31
N ALA A 89 -12.73 -26.12 -0.73
CA ALA A 89 -12.09 -26.17 -2.05
C ALA A 89 -12.20 -24.90 -2.93
N GLY A 90 -12.18 -23.69 -2.36
CA GLY A 90 -12.31 -22.43 -3.09
C GLY A 90 -11.00 -21.72 -3.42
N MET A 91 -9.84 -22.27 -3.01
CA MET A 91 -8.56 -21.55 -3.10
C MET A 91 -7.44 -22.45 -3.63
N MET A 92 -7.64 -22.97 -4.85
CA MET A 92 -6.68 -23.84 -5.53
C MET A 92 -5.29 -23.18 -5.75
N GLU A 93 -5.15 -21.86 -5.61
CA GLU A 93 -3.89 -21.12 -5.77
C GLU A 93 -2.94 -21.09 -4.54
N ILE A 94 -3.34 -21.64 -3.39
CA ILE A 94 -2.46 -21.71 -2.19
C ILE A 94 -1.82 -23.10 -2.01
N ILE A 95 -2.27 -24.08 -2.80
CA ILE A 95 -1.69 -25.44 -2.82
C ILE A 95 -0.21 -25.34 -3.23
N GLY A 96 0.70 -25.62 -2.29
CA GLY A 96 2.16 -25.67 -2.51
C GLY A 96 2.96 -24.43 -2.10
N LYS A 97 2.37 -23.41 -1.46
CA LYS A 97 3.07 -22.16 -1.09
C LYS A 97 3.76 -22.17 0.28
N CYS A 98 3.96 -23.35 0.89
CA CYS A 98 4.73 -23.48 2.14
C CYS A 98 6.08 -24.19 1.85
N PRO A 99 7.22 -23.70 2.40
CA PRO A 99 7.35 -22.51 3.24
C PRO A 99 7.02 -21.24 2.47
N MET A 100 6.41 -20.28 3.18
CA MET A 100 5.91 -19.05 2.57
C MET A 100 7.06 -18.25 1.93
N PRO A 101 6.89 -17.68 0.72
CA PRO A 101 7.97 -16.90 0.08
C PRO A 101 8.39 -15.69 0.92
N ALA A 102 9.68 -15.33 0.85
CA ALA A 102 10.25 -14.21 1.59
C ALA A 102 9.52 -12.87 1.35
N SER A 103 8.96 -12.67 0.15
CA SER A 103 8.13 -11.50 -0.16
C SER A 103 6.91 -11.37 0.76
N HIS A 104 6.20 -12.47 1.01
CA HIS A 104 5.04 -12.49 1.90
C HIS A 104 5.48 -12.46 3.37
N GLN A 105 6.57 -13.15 3.73
CA GLN A 105 7.14 -13.06 5.09
C GLN A 105 7.53 -11.63 5.43
N SER A 106 7.98 -10.85 4.45
CA SER A 106 8.32 -9.45 4.70
C SER A 106 7.10 -8.60 5.07
N LEU A 107 5.87 -9.04 4.81
CA LEU A 107 4.65 -8.27 5.10
C LEU A 107 3.97 -8.64 6.44
N MET A 108 4.65 -9.39 7.32
CA MET A 108 4.10 -9.68 8.65
C MET A 108 3.69 -8.41 9.37
N TYR A 109 2.53 -8.47 10.02
CA TYR A 109 1.89 -7.30 10.59
C TYR A 109 2.75 -6.68 11.71
N TYR A 110 2.88 -5.36 11.71
CA TYR A 110 3.67 -4.60 12.68
C TYR A 110 3.23 -4.89 14.11
N LYS A 111 4.21 -5.24 14.96
CA LYS A 111 3.99 -5.73 16.34
C LYS A 111 3.05 -6.96 16.44
N GLY A 112 2.85 -7.67 15.32
CA GLY A 112 2.12 -8.92 15.23
C GLY A 112 2.96 -10.13 15.67
N LYS A 113 2.32 -11.30 15.68
CA LYS A 113 2.88 -12.56 16.18
C LYS A 113 4.17 -12.97 15.46
N TYR A 114 4.26 -12.68 14.17
CA TYR A 114 5.34 -13.14 13.30
C TYR A 114 6.34 -12.06 12.90
N ALA A 115 6.11 -10.80 13.29
CA ALA A 115 7.00 -9.70 12.96
C ALA A 115 8.25 -9.71 13.85
N SER A 116 9.43 -9.84 13.24
CA SER A 116 10.70 -9.75 13.94
C SER A 116 10.97 -8.31 14.44
N LYS A 117 11.87 -8.17 15.41
CA LYS A 117 12.35 -6.83 15.87
C LYS A 117 12.90 -5.99 14.71
N LYS A 118 13.67 -6.61 13.81
CA LYS A 118 14.23 -5.95 12.62
C LYS A 118 13.12 -5.46 11.68
N LEU A 119 12.07 -6.26 11.48
CA LEU A 119 10.94 -5.88 10.65
C LEU A 119 10.14 -4.73 11.26
N ASN A 120 9.91 -4.76 12.58
CA ASN A 120 9.23 -3.67 13.29
C ASN A 120 10.02 -2.35 13.20
N ALA A 121 11.34 -2.40 13.36
CA ALA A 121 12.19 -1.22 13.17
C ALA A 121 12.13 -0.68 11.73
N ALA A 122 12.09 -1.56 10.72
CA ALA A 122 11.93 -1.15 9.33
C ALA A 122 10.56 -0.49 9.07
N TYR A 123 9.48 -0.96 9.72
CA TYR A 123 8.17 -0.30 9.64
C TYR A 123 8.18 1.08 10.27
N GLU A 124 8.86 1.28 11.40
CA GLU A 124 8.98 2.59 12.05
C GLU A 124 9.66 3.61 11.14
N LEU A 125 10.79 3.23 10.52
CA LEU A 125 11.46 4.06 9.51
C LEU A 125 10.57 4.33 8.30
N ALA A 126 9.89 3.30 7.79
CA ALA A 126 9.00 3.45 6.65
C ALA A 126 7.81 4.38 6.94
N GLN A 127 7.25 4.33 8.16
CA GLN A 127 6.16 5.20 8.61
C GLN A 127 6.58 6.67 8.69
N GLU A 128 7.78 6.95 9.20
CA GLU A 128 8.31 8.31 9.28
C GLU A 128 8.48 8.94 7.89
N VAL A 129 9.11 8.20 6.97
CA VAL A 129 9.27 8.64 5.59
C VAL A 129 7.93 8.79 4.88
N TYR A 130 7.05 7.80 5.02
CA TYR A 130 5.71 7.83 4.40
C TYR A 130 4.96 9.09 4.80
N ARG A 131 4.95 9.40 6.11
CA ARG A 131 4.35 10.62 6.65
C ARG A 131 4.92 11.90 6.04
N GLY A 132 6.24 11.98 5.86
CA GLY A 132 6.93 13.20 5.40
C GLY A 132 6.97 13.41 3.87
N ASN A 133 6.79 12.34 3.09
CA ASN A 133 7.09 12.36 1.66
C ASN A 133 5.89 12.06 0.75
N VAL A 134 4.85 11.38 1.24
CA VAL A 134 3.66 11.13 0.43
C VAL A 134 2.94 12.44 0.12
N SER A 135 2.67 12.66 -1.16
CA SER A 135 1.90 13.80 -1.67
C SER A 135 0.43 13.47 -1.83
N ALA A 136 0.10 12.22 -2.14
CA ALA A 136 -1.28 11.73 -2.18
C ALA A 136 -1.37 10.25 -1.78
N ALA A 137 -2.45 9.86 -1.10
CA ALA A 137 -2.67 8.47 -0.73
C ALA A 137 -4.11 8.02 -0.98
N MET A 138 -4.27 6.81 -1.53
CA MET A 138 -5.54 6.11 -1.65
C MET A 138 -5.53 4.91 -0.70
N CYS A 139 -6.32 4.99 0.37
CA CYS A 139 -6.47 3.91 1.35
C CYS A 139 -7.94 3.50 1.42
N SER A 140 -8.26 2.31 0.93
CA SER A 140 -9.65 1.84 0.93
C SER A 140 -9.99 1.01 2.16
N ASP A 141 -11.28 0.97 2.48
CA ASP A 141 -11.85 0.23 3.58
C ASP A 141 -12.95 -0.74 3.14
N ASN A 142 -13.11 -1.02 1.84
CA ASN A 142 -14.20 -1.86 1.36
C ASN A 142 -13.74 -3.00 0.43
N PRO A 143 -13.86 -4.28 0.84
CA PRO A 143 -13.40 -5.41 0.04
C PRO A 143 -14.34 -5.77 -1.12
N HIS A 144 -15.57 -5.23 -1.16
CA HIS A 144 -16.47 -5.44 -2.30
C HIS A 144 -15.96 -4.70 -3.54
N GLY A 145 -15.56 -3.43 -3.37
CA GLY A 145 -15.11 -2.58 -4.46
C GLY A 145 -16.10 -2.45 -5.63
N ILE A 146 -15.55 -2.26 -6.82
CA ILE A 146 -16.32 -2.20 -8.07
C ILE A 146 -16.63 -3.63 -8.51
N PHE A 147 -17.85 -3.84 -9.02
CA PHE A 147 -18.28 -5.12 -9.57
C PHE A 147 -17.37 -5.55 -10.73
N SER A 148 -16.60 -6.62 -10.53
CA SER A 148 -15.59 -7.11 -11.47
C SER A 148 -15.19 -8.56 -11.17
N VAL A 149 -14.33 -9.12 -12.02
CA VAL A 149 -13.74 -10.45 -11.83
C VAL A 149 -12.89 -10.58 -10.55
N TYR A 150 -12.41 -9.47 -9.99
CA TYR A 150 -11.56 -9.47 -8.80
C TYR A 150 -12.35 -9.58 -7.49
N GLN A 151 -13.64 -9.22 -7.51
CA GLN A 151 -14.48 -9.11 -6.32
C GLN A 151 -14.58 -10.43 -5.54
N ALA A 152 -14.75 -11.56 -6.23
CA ALA A 152 -14.92 -12.86 -5.57
C ALA A 152 -13.70 -13.23 -4.71
N PHE A 153 -12.49 -13.04 -5.24
CA PHE A 153 -11.26 -13.31 -4.51
C PHE A 153 -11.08 -12.37 -3.32
N MET A 154 -11.33 -11.07 -3.50
CA MET A 154 -11.17 -10.07 -2.44
C MET A 154 -12.14 -10.31 -1.28
N LEU A 155 -13.39 -10.68 -1.57
CA LEU A 155 -14.39 -11.02 -0.55
C LEU A 155 -14.05 -12.32 0.20
N ILE A 156 -13.55 -13.34 -0.50
CA ILE A 156 -13.08 -14.58 0.14
C ILE A 156 -11.92 -14.25 1.09
N SER A 157 -10.95 -13.46 0.62
CA SER A 157 -9.80 -13.05 1.43
C SER A 157 -10.24 -12.26 2.67
N ALA A 158 -11.05 -11.21 2.51
CA ALA A 158 -11.57 -10.40 3.61
C ALA A 158 -12.32 -11.22 4.66
N LYS A 159 -13.07 -12.25 4.24
CA LYS A 159 -13.82 -13.13 5.15
C LYS A 159 -12.93 -14.12 5.91
N ARG A 160 -11.80 -14.52 5.33
CA ARG A 160 -10.91 -15.56 5.88
C ARG A 160 -9.80 -14.99 6.75
N VAL A 161 -9.23 -13.87 6.32
CA VAL A 161 -8.17 -13.18 7.06
C VAL A 161 -8.77 -12.60 8.34
N PRO A 162 -8.16 -12.84 9.51
CA PRO A 162 -8.65 -12.32 10.79
C PRO A 162 -8.27 -10.84 10.94
N HIS A 163 -8.91 -9.99 10.13
CA HIS A 163 -8.76 -8.54 10.19
C HIS A 163 -9.13 -8.01 11.59
N LYS A 164 -8.42 -6.99 12.08
CA LYS A 164 -8.77 -6.29 13.33
C LYS A 164 -10.10 -5.56 13.18
N SER A 165 -10.41 -5.11 11.97
CA SER A 165 -11.70 -4.51 11.61
C SER A 165 -12.25 -5.22 10.37
N PRO A 166 -13.20 -6.16 10.54
CA PRO A 166 -13.74 -6.98 9.44
C PRO A 166 -14.28 -6.17 8.26
N GLU A 167 -14.81 -4.97 8.53
CA GLU A 167 -15.42 -4.06 7.56
C GLU A 167 -14.48 -2.92 7.10
N LYS A 168 -13.20 -2.91 7.50
CA LYS A 168 -12.24 -1.84 7.14
C LYS A 168 -10.97 -2.38 6.49
N ASN A 169 -11.14 -3.01 5.35
CA ASN A 169 -10.04 -3.56 4.56
C ASN A 169 -10.40 -3.53 3.07
N ASP A 170 -9.40 -3.63 2.22
CA ASP A 170 -9.58 -3.70 0.76
C ASP A 170 -9.58 -5.15 0.22
N GLY A 171 -9.65 -6.13 1.12
CA GLY A 171 -9.52 -7.56 0.82
C GLY A 171 -8.15 -8.14 1.14
N LEU A 172 -7.07 -7.35 1.10
CA LEU A 172 -5.70 -7.83 1.37
C LEU A 172 -4.96 -7.01 2.43
N GLY A 173 -5.23 -5.72 2.53
CA GLY A 173 -4.66 -4.80 3.51
C GLY A 173 -5.75 -4.17 4.38
N GLU A 174 -5.41 -3.86 5.63
CA GLU A 174 -6.31 -3.06 6.48
C GLU A 174 -6.19 -1.58 6.16
N PHE A 175 -7.32 -0.87 6.24
CA PHE A 175 -7.34 0.59 6.07
C PHE A 175 -6.35 1.27 7.04
N GLN A 176 -6.32 0.83 8.30
CA GLN A 176 -5.41 1.32 9.34
C GLN A 176 -3.94 1.08 9.02
N SER A 177 -3.62 -0.01 8.33
CA SER A 177 -2.25 -0.27 7.87
C SER A 177 -1.83 0.75 6.81
N CYS A 178 -2.76 1.17 5.95
CA CYS A 178 -2.49 2.14 4.89
C CYS A 178 -2.41 3.59 5.37
N VAL A 179 -3.29 3.99 6.28
CA VAL A 179 -3.31 5.38 6.79
C VAL A 179 -2.25 5.65 7.86
N MET A 180 -1.47 4.64 8.26
CA MET A 180 -0.49 4.82 9.33
C MET A 180 0.53 5.92 9.01
N GLY A 181 0.68 6.87 9.92
CA GLY A 181 1.51 8.05 9.74
C GLY A 181 0.81 9.22 9.04
N LEU A 182 -0.38 9.02 8.47
CA LEU A 182 -1.22 10.06 7.87
C LEU A 182 -2.38 10.43 8.82
N ASP A 183 -2.97 11.60 8.63
CA ASP A 183 -4.12 12.06 9.41
C ASP A 183 -5.40 11.41 8.87
N GLU A 184 -5.89 10.35 9.54
CA GLU A 184 -7.12 9.63 9.15
C GLU A 184 -8.34 10.56 9.05
N SER A 185 -8.41 11.63 9.87
CA SER A 185 -9.54 12.58 9.85
C SER A 185 -9.61 13.37 8.55
N LYS A 186 -8.51 13.39 7.81
CA LYS A 186 -8.41 14.00 6.49
C LYS A 186 -8.82 13.02 5.40
N PHE A 187 -9.23 11.79 5.62
CA PHE A 187 -9.60 10.92 4.50
C PHE A 187 -11.07 11.11 4.09
N GLY A 188 -11.31 11.59 2.87
CA GLY A 188 -12.65 11.83 2.30
C GLY A 188 -13.13 10.71 1.36
N LYS A 189 -14.45 10.60 1.17
CA LYS A 189 -15.08 9.59 0.29
C LYS A 189 -15.35 10.08 -1.13
N HIS A 190 -15.13 11.35 -1.42
CA HIS A 190 -15.40 11.92 -2.74
C HIS A 190 -14.09 12.14 -3.50
N TYR A 191 -14.06 11.79 -4.79
CA TYR A 191 -12.83 11.80 -5.61
C TYR A 191 -12.24 13.21 -5.86
N LYS A 192 -12.96 14.28 -5.46
CA LYS A 192 -12.46 15.67 -5.47
C LYS A 192 -12.02 16.17 -4.09
N ASP A 193 -12.09 15.34 -3.04
CA ASP A 193 -11.70 15.75 -1.71
C ASP A 193 -10.18 16.02 -1.69
N THR A 194 -9.79 17.24 -1.34
CA THR A 194 -8.38 17.67 -1.19
C THR A 194 -8.15 18.08 0.25
N PHE A 195 -6.98 17.76 0.81
CA PHE A 195 -6.67 18.03 2.21
C PHE A 195 -5.36 18.81 2.37
N TYR A 196 -5.47 19.96 3.04
CA TYR A 196 -4.33 20.72 3.53
C TYR A 196 -3.91 20.20 4.91
N THR A 197 -2.64 19.83 5.08
CA THR A 197 -2.07 19.51 6.39
C THR A 197 -1.25 20.69 6.90
N PHE A 198 -1.64 21.28 8.04
CA PHE A 198 -0.89 22.38 8.65
C PHE A 198 0.46 21.94 9.23
N SER A 199 0.62 20.65 9.54
CA SER A 199 1.79 20.13 10.28
C SER A 199 3.05 19.93 9.44
N THR A 200 2.97 19.96 8.10
CA THR A 200 4.11 19.66 7.22
C THR A 200 4.42 20.77 6.22
N SER A 201 3.58 21.82 6.16
CA SER A 201 3.59 22.81 5.08
C SER A 201 3.48 22.18 3.67
N LYS A 202 2.99 20.93 3.55
CA LYS A 202 2.73 20.22 2.30
C LYS A 202 1.25 19.84 2.18
N LEU A 203 0.68 20.04 0.99
CA LEU A 203 -0.64 19.53 0.62
C LEU A 203 -0.55 18.00 0.50
N GLN A 204 -1.38 17.26 1.24
CA GLN A 204 -1.48 15.81 1.13
C GLN A 204 -2.90 15.43 0.70
N ILE A 205 -3.05 14.86 -0.49
CA ILE A 205 -4.38 14.52 -1.03
C ILE A 205 -4.72 13.07 -0.67
N VAL A 206 -5.65 12.90 0.26
CA VAL A 206 -5.97 11.58 0.82
C VAL A 206 -7.42 11.18 0.50
N TYR A 207 -7.58 9.97 -0.04
CA TYR A 207 -8.87 9.44 -0.50
C TYR A 207 -9.14 8.10 0.18
N ARG A 208 -10.34 7.99 0.77
CA ARG A 208 -10.91 6.77 1.34
C ARG A 208 -12.04 6.27 0.47
N PRO A 209 -11.70 5.61 -0.65
CA PRO A 209 -12.69 5.00 -1.50
C PRO A 209 -13.33 3.75 -0.88
N GLU A 210 -14.39 3.29 -1.51
CA GLU A 210 -15.01 1.96 -1.32
C GLU A 210 -14.59 1.02 -2.47
N LEU A 211 -13.31 0.64 -2.48
CA LEU A 211 -12.60 -0.07 -3.55
C LEU A 211 -11.85 -1.29 -3.00
N ASN A 212 -11.88 -2.41 -3.70
CA ASN A 212 -11.05 -3.55 -3.32
C ASN A 212 -9.59 -3.31 -3.78
N HIS A 213 -8.66 -4.15 -3.32
CA HIS A 213 -7.22 -3.96 -3.53
C HIS A 213 -6.80 -3.93 -5.01
N ALA A 214 -7.58 -4.57 -5.91
CA ALA A 214 -7.33 -4.55 -7.35
C ALA A 214 -7.84 -3.26 -8.00
N ASP A 215 -8.95 -2.72 -7.51
CA ASP A 215 -9.50 -1.47 -8.03
C ASP A 215 -8.60 -0.26 -7.70
N THR A 216 -7.86 -0.31 -6.59
CA THR A 216 -6.96 0.78 -6.19
C THR A 216 -5.73 0.93 -7.09
N VAL A 217 -5.47 -0.05 -7.96
CA VAL A 217 -4.49 0.01 -9.07
C VAL A 217 -5.18 0.05 -10.44
N PHE A 218 -6.41 0.58 -10.47
CA PHE A 218 -7.17 0.93 -11.67
C PHE A 218 -7.57 -0.25 -12.57
N LEU A 219 -7.44 -1.50 -12.13
CA LEU A 219 -7.73 -2.68 -12.97
C LEU A 219 -9.19 -2.77 -13.42
N THR A 220 -10.11 -2.13 -12.70
CA THR A 220 -11.54 -2.10 -13.00
C THR A 220 -12.00 -0.75 -13.58
N GLY A 221 -11.16 0.28 -13.54
CA GLY A 221 -11.55 1.65 -13.90
C GLY A 221 -12.45 2.33 -12.85
N ASP A 222 -13.28 3.27 -13.30
CA ASP A 222 -14.27 3.93 -12.43
C ASP A 222 -15.58 3.14 -12.38
N GLY A 223 -16.10 2.90 -11.17
CA GLY A 223 -17.47 2.42 -10.97
C GLY A 223 -18.48 3.44 -11.48
N TYR A 224 -19.69 3.03 -11.84
CA TYR A 224 -20.66 3.93 -12.46
C TYR A 224 -21.39 4.84 -11.46
N PHE A 225 -21.73 4.32 -10.28
CA PHE A 225 -22.78 4.91 -9.43
C PHE A 225 -22.28 5.77 -8.27
N LYS A 226 -21.13 5.46 -7.67
CA LYS A 226 -20.66 6.11 -6.43
C LYS A 226 -19.38 6.91 -6.66
N ASP A 227 -19.27 8.06 -6.04
CA ASP A 227 -18.05 8.89 -6.05
C ASP A 227 -16.90 8.28 -5.24
N SER A 228 -17.22 7.40 -4.28
CA SER A 228 -16.27 6.56 -3.54
C SER A 228 -15.66 5.45 -4.39
N GLN A 229 -16.08 5.29 -5.65
CA GLN A 229 -15.63 4.24 -6.56
C GLN A 229 -15.07 4.83 -7.86
N LYS A 230 -14.36 5.94 -7.78
CA LYS A 230 -13.83 6.66 -8.96
C LYS A 230 -12.30 6.80 -8.90
N PRO A 231 -11.52 5.70 -8.81
CA PRO A 231 -10.07 5.78 -8.64
C PRO A 231 -9.38 6.46 -9.82
N VAL A 232 -9.84 6.25 -11.05
CA VAL A 232 -9.23 6.86 -12.24
C VAL A 232 -9.51 8.36 -12.28
N LYS A 233 -10.75 8.79 -11.97
CA LYS A 233 -11.04 10.23 -11.85
C LYS A 233 -10.27 10.89 -10.71
N TRP A 234 -10.17 10.24 -9.55
CA TRP A 234 -9.36 10.75 -8.44
C TRP A 234 -7.93 11.00 -8.92
N PHE A 235 -7.31 10.01 -9.57
CA PHE A 235 -5.94 10.13 -10.05
C PHE A 235 -5.79 11.22 -11.14
N LYS A 236 -6.75 11.33 -12.07
CA LYS A 236 -6.76 12.41 -13.07
C LYS A 236 -6.95 13.81 -12.47
N CYS A 237 -7.52 13.93 -11.28
CA CYS A 237 -7.63 15.20 -10.58
C CYS A 237 -6.36 15.55 -9.78
N LEU A 238 -5.42 14.60 -9.61
CA LEU A 238 -4.12 14.83 -8.97
C LEU A 238 -3.06 15.37 -9.93
N LEU A 239 -3.15 14.98 -11.21
CA LEU A 239 -2.24 15.36 -12.30
C LEU A 239 -2.71 16.67 -12.96
#